data_AF-A0A7V2JI11-F1
#
_entry.id   AF-A0A7V2JI11-F1
#
_cell.length_a   1.000
_cell.length_b   1.000
_cell.length_c   1.000
_cell.angle_alpha   90.00
_cell.angle_beta   90.00
_cell.angle_gamma   90.00
#
_symmetry.space_group_name_H-M   'P 1'
#
loop_
_entity.id
_entity.type
_entity.pdbx_description
1 polymer ?
#
loop_
_entity_poly.entity_id
_entity_poly.type
_entity_poly.pdbx_seq_one_letter_code
_entity_poly.pdbx_strand_id
1 'polypeptide(L)'
;MTETFDWLPPLVLFGDHGGNWEAYLHAIYAWFRQDFVDSKPVFQGRRLGLKRSSLTSGKEATFWHMISEGAIEDERIPDLRRCERIRWPKPVIRNSEVRRVKWWISVKKGEDRIHIWLEDEDYVVVLADRRGYLLLWTAFLVTRGHTRQKLRKEYERYWKNRQLKS
;
A
#
# COMPACT_ATOMS: atom_id res chain seq x y z
N MET A 1 6.45 15.39 -20.26
CA MET A 1 6.01 16.12 -19.06
C MET A 1 5.13 15.17 -18.30
N THR A 2 5.61 14.62 -17.19
CA THR A 2 4.82 13.73 -16.33
C THR A 2 3.76 14.56 -15.63
N GLU A 3 2.49 14.36 -15.97
CA GLU A 3 1.38 14.96 -15.23
C GLU A 3 1.46 14.52 -13.76
N THR A 4 1.68 15.50 -12.88
CA THR A 4 1.74 15.32 -11.43
C THR A 4 0.38 14.85 -10.90
N PHE A 5 0.41 13.99 -9.88
CA PHE A 5 -0.81 13.61 -9.16
C PHE A 5 -1.09 14.66 -8.08
N ASP A 6 -1.96 15.63 -8.36
CA ASP A 6 -2.25 16.75 -7.42
C ASP A 6 -2.81 16.28 -6.07
N TRP A 7 -3.31 15.05 -6.00
CA TRP A 7 -3.84 14.42 -4.79
C TRP A 7 -2.81 13.56 -4.05
N LEU A 8 -1.61 13.37 -4.58
CA LEU A 8 -0.56 12.56 -3.98
C LEU A 8 0.32 13.46 -3.08
N PRO A 9 0.44 13.16 -1.77
CA PRO A 9 1.26 13.96 -0.87
C PRO A 9 2.75 13.90 -1.26
N PRO A 10 3.52 14.97 -0.96
CA PRO A 10 4.97 14.93 -1.11
C PRO A 10 5.59 13.81 -0.26
N LEU A 11 6.79 13.39 -0.63
CA LEU A 11 7.58 12.42 0.14
C LEU A 11 7.91 13.00 1.52
N VAL A 12 7.92 12.13 2.54
CA VAL A 12 8.40 12.47 3.89
C VAL A 12 9.86 12.07 3.94
N LEU A 13 10.80 12.99 3.71
CA LEU A 13 12.21 12.62 3.57
C LEU A 13 12.88 12.47 4.93
N PHE A 14 13.72 11.45 5.10
CA PHE A 14 14.49 11.26 6.33
C PHE A 14 15.36 12.48 6.70
N GLY A 15 15.90 13.16 5.68
CA GLY A 15 16.70 14.38 5.85
C GLY A 15 15.92 15.55 6.47
N ASP A 16 14.62 15.65 6.23
CA ASP A 16 13.76 16.71 6.79
C ASP A 16 13.57 16.56 8.31
N HIS A 17 13.96 15.40 8.85
CA HIS A 17 13.96 15.07 10.27
C HIS A 17 15.39 15.08 10.87
N GLY A 18 16.32 15.79 10.23
CA GLY A 18 17.69 15.97 10.72
C GLY A 18 18.51 14.67 10.77
N GLY A 19 18.12 13.65 10.00
CA GLY A 19 18.78 12.33 10.06
C GLY A 19 18.57 11.58 11.38
N ASN A 20 17.57 11.97 12.19
CA ASN A 20 17.25 11.29 13.44
C ASN A 20 16.17 10.22 13.19
N TRP A 21 16.55 8.95 13.33
CA TRP A 21 15.65 7.81 13.09
C TRP A 21 14.42 7.81 14.00
N GLU A 22 14.59 8.14 15.29
CA GLU A 22 13.48 8.15 16.25
C GLU A 22 12.47 9.24 15.91
N ALA A 23 12.95 10.45 15.62
CA ALA A 23 12.10 11.57 15.20
C ALA A 23 11.35 11.26 13.89
N TYR A 24 12.05 10.67 12.92
CA TYR A 24 11.45 10.26 11.66
C TYR A 24 10.40 9.15 11.85
N LEU A 25 10.74 8.12 12.61
CA LEU A 25 9.85 7.01 12.92
C LEU A 25 8.58 7.48 13.64
N HIS A 26 8.72 8.42 14.57
CA HIS A 26 7.59 9.05 15.25
C HIS A 26 6.70 9.82 14.27
N ALA A 27 7.28 10.60 13.36
CA ALA A 27 6.53 11.36 12.36
C ALA A 27 5.77 10.46 11.39
N ILE A 28 6.43 9.45 10.78
CA ILE A 28 5.76 8.54 9.85
C ILE A 28 4.69 7.68 10.54
N TYR A 29 4.90 7.34 11.82
CA TYR A 29 3.88 6.64 12.60
C TYR A 29 2.65 7.51 12.88
N ALA A 30 2.84 8.79 13.21
CA ALA A 30 1.73 9.73 13.40
C ALA A 30 0.89 9.88 12.13
N TRP A 31 1.53 9.97 10.96
CA TRP A 31 0.81 9.99 9.67
C TRP A 31 0.05 8.69 9.42
N PHE A 32 0.67 7.54 9.66
CA PHE A 32 0.01 6.24 9.50
C PHE A 32 -1.24 6.12 10.40
N ARG A 33 -1.11 6.52 11.67
CA ARG A 33 -2.20 6.55 12.65
C ARG A 33 -3.37 7.39 12.15
N GLN A 34 -3.11 8.64 11.77
CA GLN A 34 -4.12 9.53 11.22
C GLN A 34 -4.82 8.91 10.00
N ASP A 35 -4.05 8.30 9.11
CA ASP A 35 -4.56 7.78 7.85
C ASP A 35 -5.32 6.48 7.97
N PHE A 36 -4.96 5.58 8.89
CA PHE A 36 -5.52 4.22 8.90
C PHE A 36 -6.18 3.82 10.20
N VAL A 37 -5.76 4.39 11.33
CA VAL A 37 -6.35 4.09 12.64
C VAL A 37 -7.53 5.00 12.90
N ASP A 38 -7.33 6.31 12.71
CA ASP A 38 -8.33 7.32 13.05
C ASP A 38 -9.37 7.48 11.92
N SER A 39 -8.92 7.55 10.65
CA SER A 39 -9.82 7.85 9.53
C SER A 39 -10.52 6.64 8.88
N LYS A 40 -9.98 5.42 9.04
CA LYS A 40 -10.53 4.14 8.53
C LYS A 40 -11.01 4.21 7.06
N PRO A 41 -10.07 4.28 6.09
CA PRO A 41 -10.41 4.49 4.68
C PRO A 41 -11.25 3.35 4.10
N VAL A 42 -11.88 3.63 2.96
CA VAL A 42 -12.79 2.74 2.26
C VAL A 42 -12.26 2.45 0.86
N PHE A 43 -12.34 1.19 0.44
CA PHE A 43 -12.10 0.78 -0.94
C PHE A 43 -13.38 0.15 -1.48
N GLN A 44 -13.92 0.67 -2.59
CA GLN A 44 -15.10 0.10 -3.26
C GLN A 44 -16.28 -0.12 -2.29
N GLY A 45 -16.57 0.86 -1.42
CA GLY A 45 -17.62 0.76 -0.40
C GLY A 45 -17.29 -0.10 0.82
N ARG A 46 -16.14 -0.80 0.85
CA ARG A 46 -15.73 -1.69 1.95
C ARG A 46 -14.69 -1.01 2.84
N ARG A 47 -14.96 -0.97 4.15
CA ARG A 47 -14.03 -0.39 5.15
C ARG A 47 -12.75 -1.22 5.28
N LEU A 48 -11.62 -0.52 5.40
CA LEU A 48 -10.35 -1.12 5.75
C LEU A 48 -10.22 -1.27 7.26
N GLY A 49 -9.66 -2.40 7.66
CA GLY A 49 -9.14 -2.67 8.99
C GLY A 49 -7.62 -2.85 8.96
N LEU A 50 -7.04 -2.96 10.15
CA LEU A 50 -5.63 -3.26 10.36
C LEU A 50 -5.48 -4.61 11.04
N LYS A 51 -4.32 -5.25 10.89
CA LYS A 51 -3.99 -6.50 11.58
C LYS A 51 -3.92 -6.20 13.08
N ARG A 52 -5.01 -6.48 13.81
CA ARG A 52 -5.19 -6.14 15.24
C ARG A 52 -4.32 -6.96 16.20
N SER A 53 -3.64 -8.00 15.73
CA SER A 53 -3.21 -9.10 16.60
C SER A 53 -1.90 -8.89 17.38
N SER A 54 -1.15 -7.81 17.18
CA SER A 54 -0.03 -7.46 18.06
C SER A 54 0.42 -6.03 17.84
N LEU A 55 0.58 -5.28 18.94
CA LEU A 55 1.45 -4.11 18.94
C LEU A 55 2.88 -4.63 19.11
N THR A 56 3.73 -4.41 18.11
CA THR A 56 5.17 -4.64 18.24
C THR A 56 5.80 -3.30 18.60
N SER A 57 6.45 -3.21 19.75
CA SER A 57 7.05 -1.95 20.27
C SER A 57 6.06 -0.77 20.29
N GLY A 58 4.82 -1.05 20.70
CA GLY A 58 3.75 -0.04 20.81
C GLY A 58 3.12 0.42 19.49
N LYS A 59 3.45 -0.19 18.34
CA LYS A 59 2.92 0.16 17.02
C LYS A 59 2.27 -1.04 16.32
N GLU A 60 1.30 -0.79 15.46
CA GLU A 60 0.56 -1.83 14.73
C GLU A 60 1.49 -2.70 13.87
N ALA A 61 1.31 -4.01 13.87
CA ALA A 61 2.04 -4.91 12.96
C ALA A 61 1.93 -4.47 11.48
N THR A 62 0.77 -3.95 11.06
CA THR A 62 0.60 -3.39 9.73
C THR A 62 1.52 -2.20 9.47
N PHE A 63 1.75 -1.32 10.45
CA PHE A 63 2.68 -0.20 10.29
C PHE A 63 4.10 -0.72 9.95
N TRP A 64 4.59 -1.69 10.72
CA TRP A 64 5.90 -2.30 10.46
C TRP A 64 5.96 -2.97 9.08
N HIS A 65 4.89 -3.66 8.65
CA HIS A 65 4.80 -4.25 7.31
C HIS A 65 4.80 -3.22 6.18
N MET A 66 4.34 -2.01 6.45
CA MET A 66 4.31 -0.91 5.48
C MET A 66 5.69 -0.28 5.31
N ILE A 67 6.49 -0.17 6.37
CA ILE A 67 7.77 0.55 6.35
C ILE A 67 9.01 -0.34 6.21
N SER A 68 8.84 -1.66 6.25
CA SER A 68 9.96 -2.62 6.21
C SER A 68 9.88 -3.58 5.03
N GLU A 69 11.03 -4.18 4.71
CA GLU A 69 11.15 -5.24 3.73
C GLU A 69 12.04 -6.39 4.24
N GLY A 70 11.92 -7.56 3.62
CA GLY A 70 12.64 -8.76 4.00
C GLY A 70 11.80 -10.03 3.79
N ALA A 71 12.48 -11.12 3.45
CA ALA A 71 11.85 -12.41 3.18
C ALA A 71 11.28 -13.07 4.45
N ILE A 72 11.96 -12.86 5.58
CA ILE A 72 11.59 -13.39 6.90
C ILE A 72 10.95 -12.24 7.68
N GLU A 73 9.73 -12.43 8.19
CA GLU A 73 8.92 -11.37 8.82
C GLU A 73 9.62 -10.74 10.04
N ASP A 74 10.27 -11.55 10.85
CA ASP A 74 10.93 -11.12 12.10
C ASP A 74 12.33 -10.51 11.88
N GLU A 75 12.90 -10.65 10.68
CA GLU A 75 14.21 -10.09 10.32
C GLU A 75 14.10 -8.87 9.39
N ARG A 76 12.88 -8.36 9.18
CA ARG A 76 12.67 -7.23 8.28
C ARG A 76 13.35 -5.98 8.80
N ILE A 77 13.99 -5.27 7.88
CA ILE A 77 14.63 -3.98 8.16
C ILE A 77 13.81 -2.84 7.54
N PRO A 78 13.83 -1.64 8.14
CA PRO A 78 13.20 -0.47 7.52
C PRO A 78 13.72 -0.17 6.12
N ASP A 79 12.80 0.07 5.20
CA ASP A 79 13.07 0.53 3.83
C ASP A 79 12.71 2.02 3.74
N LEU A 80 13.72 2.87 3.55
CA LEU A 80 13.52 4.31 3.49
C LEU A 80 12.57 4.73 2.37
N ARG A 81 12.56 4.03 1.23
CA ARG A 81 11.68 4.38 0.09
C ARG A 81 10.22 4.11 0.41
N ARG A 82 9.94 3.09 1.23
CA ARG A 82 8.62 2.85 1.79
C ARG A 82 8.25 3.89 2.85
N CYS A 83 9.18 4.20 3.76
CA CYS A 83 8.97 5.21 4.81
C CYS A 83 8.58 6.57 4.20
N GLU A 84 9.31 6.99 3.15
CA GLU A 84 9.07 8.26 2.45
C GLU A 84 7.64 8.37 1.89
N ARG A 85 7.01 7.23 1.59
CA ARG A 85 5.71 7.11 0.94
C ARG A 85 4.62 6.69 1.91
N ILE A 86 4.83 6.78 3.22
CA ILE A 86 3.86 6.33 4.23
C ILE A 86 2.47 6.98 4.08
N ARG A 87 2.42 8.18 3.48
CA ARG A 87 1.19 8.97 3.22
C ARG A 87 0.51 8.64 1.89
N TRP A 88 1.14 7.84 1.03
CA TRP A 88 0.61 7.50 -0.29
C TRP A 88 -0.50 6.44 -0.31
N PRO A 89 -0.53 5.41 0.57
CA PRO A 89 -1.48 4.31 0.37
C PRO A 89 -2.94 4.76 0.49
N LYS A 90 -3.29 5.64 1.43
CA LYS A 90 -4.66 6.14 1.59
C LYS A 90 -5.18 6.89 0.36
N PRO A 91 -4.49 7.90 -0.19
CA PRO A 91 -4.94 8.57 -1.40
C PRO A 91 -4.97 7.64 -2.62
N VAL A 92 -4.04 6.68 -2.75
CA VAL A 92 -4.08 5.68 -3.83
C VAL A 92 -5.32 4.78 -3.71
N ILE A 93 -5.67 4.34 -2.50
CA ILE A 93 -6.90 3.57 -2.23
C ILE A 93 -8.15 4.39 -2.60
N ARG A 94 -8.21 5.65 -2.13
CA ARG A 94 -9.36 6.55 -2.33
C ARG A 94 -9.60 6.86 -3.80
N ASN A 95 -8.53 7.01 -4.59
CA ASN A 95 -8.60 7.35 -6.00
C ASN A 95 -8.61 6.11 -6.92
N SER A 96 -9.06 4.95 -6.42
CA SER A 96 -9.10 3.71 -7.20
C SER A 96 -10.02 3.73 -8.43
N GLU A 97 -10.92 4.70 -8.53
CA GLU A 97 -11.77 4.96 -9.70
C GLU A 97 -11.13 5.89 -10.74
N VAL A 98 -10.03 6.57 -10.39
CA VAL A 98 -9.32 7.44 -11.33
C VAL A 98 -8.68 6.57 -12.40
N ARG A 99 -8.84 6.91 -13.68
CA ARG A 99 -8.36 6.13 -14.84
C ARG A 99 -6.88 5.69 -14.76
N ARG A 100 -6.05 6.48 -14.08
CA ARG A 100 -4.61 6.23 -13.91
C ARG A 100 -4.27 5.24 -12.77
N VAL A 101 -5.26 4.87 -11.96
CA VAL A 101 -5.13 3.86 -10.90
C VAL A 101 -5.72 2.55 -11.39
N LYS A 102 -4.88 1.53 -11.48
CA LYS A 102 -5.29 0.18 -11.89
C LYS A 102 -5.58 -0.65 -10.64
N TRP A 103 -6.61 -1.46 -10.65
CA TRP A 103 -6.78 -2.46 -9.59
C TRP A 103 -7.30 -3.79 -10.12
N TRP A 104 -6.98 -4.87 -9.41
CA TRP A 104 -7.44 -6.22 -9.73
C TRP A 104 -7.39 -7.13 -8.49
N ILE A 105 -8.09 -8.26 -8.55
CA ILE A 105 -8.04 -9.29 -7.52
C ILE A 105 -7.11 -10.41 -7.98
N SER A 106 -6.06 -10.66 -7.19
CA SER A 106 -5.18 -11.81 -7.31
C SER A 106 -5.69 -12.91 -6.39
N VAL A 107 -6.29 -13.95 -6.99
CA VAL A 107 -6.83 -15.11 -6.27
C VAL A 107 -5.69 -16.10 -6.02
N LYS A 108 -5.38 -16.35 -4.74
CA LYS A 108 -4.48 -17.43 -4.33
C LYS A 108 -5.26 -18.39 -3.43
N LYS A 109 -4.90 -19.69 -3.46
CA LYS A 109 -5.54 -20.73 -2.62
C LYS A 109 -5.52 -20.29 -1.14
N GLY A 110 -6.65 -19.79 -0.64
CA GLY A 110 -6.86 -19.42 0.75
C GLY A 110 -6.95 -17.91 1.07
N GLU A 111 -6.51 -17.01 0.18
CA GLU A 111 -6.60 -15.56 0.45
C GLU A 111 -6.56 -14.71 -0.83
N ASP A 112 -7.64 -13.96 -1.07
CA ASP A 112 -7.73 -13.03 -2.18
C ASP A 112 -7.02 -11.71 -1.84
N ARG A 113 -6.20 -11.22 -2.76
CA ARG A 113 -5.46 -9.96 -2.61
C ARG A 113 -5.89 -8.95 -3.65
N ILE A 114 -6.34 -7.79 -3.21
CA ILE A 114 -6.62 -6.67 -4.10
C ILE A 114 -5.32 -5.89 -4.28
N HIS A 115 -4.86 -5.77 -5.52
CA HIS A 115 -3.74 -4.91 -5.87
C HIS A 115 -4.31 -3.59 -6.41
N ILE A 116 -3.81 -2.48 -5.91
CA ILE A 116 -4.13 -1.12 -6.37
C ILE A 116 -2.81 -0.49 -6.78
N TRP A 117 -2.66 -0.23 -8.07
CA TRP A 117 -1.40 0.13 -8.69
C TRP A 117 -1.50 1.51 -9.34
N LEU A 118 -0.69 2.44 -8.82
CA LEU A 118 -0.38 3.70 -9.45
C LEU A 118 0.78 3.46 -10.42
N GLU A 119 0.45 3.08 -11.66
CA GLU A 119 1.44 2.57 -12.63
C GLU A 119 2.50 3.60 -13.03
N ASP A 120 2.14 4.88 -13.05
CA ASP A 120 3.07 5.96 -13.45
C ASP A 120 4.16 6.19 -12.38
N GLU A 121 3.84 5.94 -11.11
CA GLU A 121 4.77 6.05 -9.97
C GLU A 121 5.41 4.70 -9.60
N ASP A 122 5.09 3.64 -10.36
CA ASP A 122 5.49 2.27 -10.04
C ASP A 122 5.18 1.89 -8.58
N TYR A 123 4.04 2.35 -8.04
CA TYR A 123 3.69 2.18 -6.62
C TYR A 123 2.42 1.33 -6.43
N VAL A 124 2.53 0.27 -5.64
CA VAL A 124 1.45 -0.70 -5.41
C VAL A 124 1.03 -0.69 -3.95
N VAL A 125 -0.27 -0.65 -3.71
CA VAL A 125 -0.92 -0.94 -2.43
C VAL A 125 -1.62 -2.30 -2.55
N VAL A 126 -1.46 -3.16 -1.54
CA VAL A 126 -2.09 -4.47 -1.49
C VAL A 126 -3.03 -4.55 -0.29
N LEU A 127 -4.27 -4.96 -0.55
CA LEU A 127 -5.25 -5.26 0.48
C LEU A 127 -5.52 -6.77 0.55
N ALA A 128 -5.73 -7.28 1.75
CA ALA A 128 -6.24 -8.63 1.97
C ALA A 128 -7.77 -8.61 2.01
N ASP A 129 -8.43 -9.52 1.30
CA ASP A 129 -9.86 -9.76 1.49
C ASP A 129 -10.07 -10.81 2.59
N ARG A 130 -10.67 -10.40 3.71
CA ARG A 130 -10.97 -11.26 4.86
C ARG A 130 -12.46 -11.48 5.05
N ARG A 131 -13.20 -11.78 3.97
CA ARG A 131 -14.63 -12.18 3.97
C ARG A 131 -15.46 -11.37 4.98
N GLY A 132 -15.71 -10.10 4.63
CA GLY A 132 -16.49 -9.16 5.44
C GLY A 132 -15.79 -7.82 5.66
N TYR A 133 -14.46 -7.79 5.63
CA TYR A 133 -13.67 -6.56 5.67
C TYR A 133 -12.39 -6.69 4.84
N LEU A 134 -11.75 -5.55 4.56
CA LEU A 134 -10.46 -5.48 3.89
C LEU A 134 -9.37 -5.19 4.90
N LEU A 135 -8.20 -5.80 4.77
CA LEU A 135 -7.02 -5.45 5.55
C LEU A 135 -6.02 -4.69 4.69
N LEU A 136 -5.50 -3.58 5.19
CA LEU A 136 -4.27 -3.04 4.62
C LEU A 136 -3.13 -4.04 4.88
N TRP A 137 -2.56 -4.60 3.80
CA TRP A 137 -1.53 -5.62 3.91
C TRP A 137 -0.12 -5.05 3.77
N THR A 138 0.16 -4.40 2.64
CA THR A 138 1.47 -3.80 2.37
C THR A 138 1.36 -2.75 1.28
N ALA A 139 2.42 -1.95 1.11
CA ALA A 139 2.65 -1.16 -0.08
C ALA A 139 4.15 -1.11 -0.40
N PHE A 140 4.48 -0.98 -1.69
CA PHE A 140 5.85 -1.04 -2.17
C PHE A 140 6.03 -0.40 -3.54
N LEU A 141 7.28 -0.07 -3.87
CA LEU A 141 7.70 0.34 -5.20
C LEU A 141 8.06 -0.87 -6.08
N VAL A 142 7.71 -0.77 -7.35
CA VAL A 142 8.04 -1.71 -8.40
C VAL A 142 9.36 -1.26 -9.03
N THR A 143 10.47 -1.76 -8.49
CA THR A 143 11.81 -1.37 -8.95
C THR A 143 12.33 -2.17 -10.14
N ARG A 144 11.68 -3.30 -10.48
CA ARG A 144 12.14 -4.26 -11.50
C ARG A 144 11.18 -4.35 -12.66
N GLY A 145 11.69 -4.25 -13.89
CA GLY A 145 10.89 -4.31 -15.12
C GLY A 145 10.09 -5.61 -15.29
N HIS A 146 10.64 -6.76 -14.90
CA HIS A 146 9.90 -8.02 -14.92
C HIS A 146 8.73 -8.05 -13.93
N THR A 147 8.87 -7.44 -12.76
CA THR A 147 7.79 -7.30 -11.78
C THR A 147 6.69 -6.42 -12.35
N ARG A 148 7.05 -5.29 -12.98
CA ARG A 148 6.11 -4.41 -13.67
C ARG A 148 5.32 -5.14 -14.75
N GLN A 149 6.01 -5.88 -15.62
CA GLN A 149 5.37 -6.68 -16.67
C GLN A 149 4.43 -7.75 -16.09
N LYS A 150 4.83 -8.41 -15.00
CA LYS A 150 3.99 -9.39 -14.31
C LYS A 150 2.70 -8.76 -13.78
N LEU A 151 2.80 -7.63 -13.08
CA LEU A 151 1.64 -6.90 -12.56
C LEU A 151 0.68 -6.49 -13.68
N ARG A 152 1.22 -5.97 -14.80
CA ARG A 152 0.42 -5.60 -15.97
C ARG A 152 -0.34 -6.79 -16.56
N LYS A 153 0.33 -7.94 -16.74
CA LYS A 153 -0.31 -9.18 -17.22
C LYS A 153 -1.39 -9.67 -16.26
N GLU A 154 -1.18 -9.57 -14.95
CA GLU A 154 -2.19 -9.94 -13.96
C GLU A 154 -3.44 -9.06 -14.04
N TYR A 155 -3.25 -7.74 -14.15
CA TYR A 155 -4.33 -6.77 -14.35
C TYR A 155 -5.13 -7.07 -15.63
N GLU A 156 -4.46 -7.18 -16.78
CA GLU A 156 -5.11 -7.43 -18.08
C GLU A 156 -5.90 -8.73 -18.07
N ARG A 157 -5.31 -9.81 -17.53
CA ARG A 157 -5.98 -11.10 -17.42
C ARG A 157 -7.23 -11.03 -16.55
N TYR A 158 -7.17 -10.32 -15.42
CA TYR A 158 -8.32 -10.18 -14.52
C TYR A 158 -9.50 -9.51 -15.23
N TRP A 159 -9.28 -8.37 -15.88
CA TRP A 159 -10.34 -7.61 -16.54
C TRP A 159 -10.85 -8.28 -17.82
N LYS A 160 -9.97 -8.92 -18.61
CA LYS A 160 -10.39 -9.74 -19.75
C LYS A 160 -11.34 -10.85 -19.32
N ASN A 161 -11.01 -11.56 -18.23
CA ASN A 161 -11.85 -12.66 -17.73
C ASN A 161 -13.18 -12.17 -17.14
N ARG A 162 -13.26 -10.93 -16.65
CA ARG A 162 -14.51 -10.32 -16.17
C ARG A 162 -15.42 -9.90 -17.32
N GLN A 163 -14.85 -9.32 -18.38
CA GLN A 163 -15.60 -8.96 -19.58
C GLN A 163 -16.24 -10.17 -20.25
N LEU A 164 -15.56 -11.33 -20.26
CA LEU A 164 -16.10 -12.59 -20.78
C LEU A 164 -17.22 -13.22 -19.94
N LYS A 165 -17.44 -12.73 -18.71
CA LYS A 165 -18.43 -13.26 -17.77
C LYS A 165 -19.63 -12.34 -17.56
N SER A 166 -19.62 -11.15 -18.17
CA SER A 166 -20.71 -10.16 -18.15
C SER A 166 -21.48 -10.22 -19.46
#